data_AF-S6GMY5-F1
#
_entry.id   AF-S6GMY5-F1
#
_cell.length_a   1.000
_cell.length_b   1.000
_cell.length_c   1.000
_cell.angle_alpha   90.00
_cell.angle_beta   90.00
_cell.angle_gamma   90.00
#
_symmetry.space_group_name_H-M   'P 1'
#
loop_
_entity.id
_entity.type
_entity.pdbx_description
1 polymer ?
#
loop_
_entity_poly.entity_id
_entity_poly.type
_entity_poly.pdbx_seq_one_letter_code
_entity_poly.pdbx_strand_id
1 'polypeptide(L)'
;MKLVATASLLLSVSGCISEEQTSTIAKLDCKALAELVIERSQSRNSIVGTLVKITDISIVVDDDNYIECKADGLMKDGSHQFARMSARSTEGPWSFQATLSSTPLY
;
A
#
# COMPACT_ATOMS: atom_id res chain seq x y z
N MET A 1 27.42 25.25 -2.91
CA MET A 1 26.04 24.88 -2.54
C MET A 1 25.85 23.42 -2.96
N LYS A 2 25.61 22.51 -2.00
CA LYS A 2 25.49 21.07 -2.28
C LYS A 2 24.14 20.81 -2.96
N LEU A 3 24.16 20.13 -4.10
CA LEU A 3 22.98 19.59 -4.78
C LEU A 3 22.32 18.57 -3.84
N VAL A 4 21.16 18.92 -3.28
CA VAL A 4 20.30 17.94 -2.62
C VAL A 4 19.52 17.27 -3.75
N ALA A 5 19.97 16.09 -4.16
CA ALA A 5 19.13 15.22 -4.97
C ALA A 5 17.92 14.84 -4.11
N THR A 6 16.78 15.47 -4.36
CA THR A 6 15.46 14.98 -3.92
C THR A 6 15.18 13.69 -4.66
N ALA A 7 15.87 12.62 -4.25
CA ALA A 7 15.60 11.27 -4.72
C ALA A 7 14.16 10.95 -4.28
N SER A 8 13.23 10.95 -5.23
CA SER A 8 11.88 10.45 -5.02
C SER A 8 12.01 8.96 -4.80
N LEU A 9 11.96 8.54 -3.54
CA LEU A 9 12.10 7.15 -3.16
C LEU A 9 10.77 6.44 -3.45
N LEU A 10 10.63 5.91 -4.66
CA LEU A 10 9.52 5.06 -5.07
C LEU A 10 9.73 3.66 -4.47
N LEU A 11 9.01 3.35 -3.39
CA LEU A 11 8.99 2.01 -2.81
C LEU A 11 7.73 1.28 -3.29
N SER A 12 7.91 0.16 -3.98
CA SER A 12 6.79 -0.70 -4.39
C SER A 12 6.69 -1.94 -3.49
N VAL A 13 5.51 -2.19 -2.92
CA VAL A 13 5.17 -3.42 -2.20
C VAL A 13 4.15 -4.18 -3.04
N SER A 14 4.33 -5.49 -3.22
CA SER A 14 3.36 -6.34 -3.91
C SER A 14 3.24 -7.70 -3.21
N GLY A 15 2.07 -8.32 -3.36
CA GLY A 15 1.80 -9.65 -2.81
C GLY A 15 0.53 -10.29 -3.36
N CYS A 16 0.37 -11.58 -3.06
CA CYS A 16 -0.85 -12.33 -3.31
C CYS A 16 -1.45 -12.78 -1.96
N ILE A 17 -2.76 -12.70 -1.84
CA ILE A 17 -3.54 -13.20 -0.70
C ILE A 17 -4.00 -14.61 -1.06
N SER A 18 -3.49 -15.65 -0.40
CA SER A 18 -3.78 -17.06 -0.74
C SER A 18 -5.27 -17.41 -0.59
N GLU A 19 -5.74 -18.41 -1.36
CA GLU A 19 -7.13 -18.89 -1.37
C GLU A 19 -7.68 -19.23 0.04
N GLU A 20 -6.84 -19.81 0.90
CA GLU A 20 -7.20 -20.14 2.29
C GLU A 20 -7.56 -18.91 3.15
N GLN A 21 -7.05 -17.72 2.83
CA GLN A 21 -7.43 -16.46 3.51
C GLN A 21 -8.66 -15.80 2.87
N THR A 22 -8.89 -16.01 1.59
CA THR A 22 -10.04 -15.48 0.82
C THR A 22 -11.37 -16.14 1.12
N SER A 23 -11.38 -17.35 1.69
CA SER A 23 -12.62 -18.03 2.17
C SER A 23 -13.45 -17.15 3.11
N THR A 24 -12.82 -16.18 3.79
CA THR A 24 -13.48 -15.26 4.74
C THR A 24 -13.65 -13.83 4.20
N ILE A 25 -12.98 -13.46 3.10
CA ILE A 25 -12.97 -12.09 2.56
C ILE A 25 -13.80 -12.08 1.28
N ALA A 26 -15.11 -11.86 1.41
CA ALA A 26 -16.04 -11.78 0.27
C ALA A 26 -15.74 -10.60 -0.68
N LYS A 27 -15.11 -9.53 -0.16
CA LYS A 27 -14.60 -8.38 -0.91
C LYS A 27 -13.49 -7.73 -0.10
N LEU A 28 -12.33 -7.47 -0.71
CA LEU A 28 -11.25 -6.72 -0.08
C LEU A 28 -11.63 -5.24 -0.10
N ASP A 29 -11.58 -4.56 1.05
CA ASP A 29 -11.81 -3.11 1.12
C ASP A 29 -10.49 -2.33 1.27
N CYS A 30 -10.54 -1.01 1.13
CA CYS A 30 -9.35 -0.15 1.22
C CYS A 30 -8.64 -0.22 2.58
N LYS A 31 -9.37 -0.54 3.66
CA LYS A 31 -8.80 -0.64 5.00
C LYS A 31 -8.03 -1.96 5.15
N ALA A 32 -8.61 -3.07 4.73
CA ALA A 32 -7.96 -4.38 4.69
C ALA A 32 -6.72 -4.35 3.79
N LEU A 33 -6.81 -3.68 2.62
CA LEU A 33 -5.66 -3.47 1.74
C LEU A 33 -4.55 -2.66 2.42
N ALA A 34 -4.89 -1.57 3.11
CA ALA A 34 -3.94 -0.77 3.87
C ALA A 34 -3.20 -1.59 4.95
N GLU A 35 -3.92 -2.40 5.72
CA GLU A 35 -3.36 -3.27 6.76
C GLU A 35 -2.38 -4.30 6.17
N LEU A 36 -2.74 -4.95 5.05
CA LEU A 36 -1.87 -5.90 4.36
C LEU A 36 -0.58 -5.25 3.83
N VAL A 37 -0.67 -4.03 3.30
CA VAL A 37 0.50 -3.28 2.82
C VAL A 37 1.44 -2.96 3.98
N ILE A 38 0.90 -2.55 5.14
CA ILE A 38 1.68 -2.29 6.35
C ILE A 38 2.39 -3.58 6.82
N GLU A 39 1.66 -4.69 6.96
CA GLU A 39 2.21 -5.98 7.40
C GLU A 39 3.36 -6.43 6.49
N ARG A 40 3.17 -6.32 5.17
CA ARG A 40 4.16 -6.75 4.17
C ARG A 40 5.35 -5.82 4.04
N SER A 41 5.17 -4.53 4.33
CA SER A 41 6.28 -3.58 4.46
C SER A 41 7.16 -3.95 5.66
N GLN A 42 6.56 -4.36 6.79
CA GLN A 42 7.28 -4.77 8.00
C GLN A 42 7.97 -6.12 7.83
N SER A 43 7.34 -7.09 7.17
CA SER A 43 7.91 -8.42 6.97
C SER A 43 9.19 -8.40 6.11
N ARG A 44 9.35 -7.39 5.24
CA ARG A 44 10.51 -7.29 4.34
C ARG A 44 11.80 -6.83 5.01
N ASN A 45 11.80 -6.52 6.32
CA ASN A 45 12.99 -6.14 7.10
C ASN A 45 13.92 -5.14 6.37
N SER A 46 13.33 -4.30 5.51
CA SER A 46 14.06 -3.32 4.71
C SER A 46 14.42 -2.15 5.60
N ILE A 47 15.72 -1.92 5.78
CA ILE A 47 16.30 -0.80 6.53
C ILE A 47 15.85 0.55 5.96
N VAL A 48 15.35 0.57 4.72
CA VAL A 48 14.83 1.75 4.04
C VAL A 48 13.31 1.68 4.00
N GLY A 49 12.66 2.58 4.76
CA GLY A 49 11.25 2.93 4.65
C GLY A 49 10.26 1.81 4.98
N THR A 50 10.08 1.52 6.27
CA THR A 50 8.95 0.70 6.75
C THR A 50 7.73 1.58 7.00
N LEU A 51 6.62 1.33 6.30
CA LEU A 51 5.33 1.94 6.60
C LEU A 51 4.78 1.32 7.89
N VAL A 52 4.45 2.15 8.89
CA VAL A 52 4.00 1.68 10.21
C VAL A 52 2.55 2.03 10.51
N LYS A 53 2.01 3.07 9.88
CA LYS A 53 0.63 3.52 10.09
C LYS A 53 0.09 4.20 8.84
N ILE A 54 -1.21 4.08 8.62
CA ILE A 54 -1.96 4.89 7.66
C ILE A 54 -2.92 5.78 8.47
N THR A 55 -2.97 7.08 8.16
CA THR A 55 -3.76 8.08 8.92
C THR A 55 -5.03 8.48 8.20
N ASP A 56 -4.99 8.60 6.88
CA ASP A 56 -6.14 8.99 6.06
C ASP A 56 -6.19 8.09 4.82
N ILE A 57 -7.39 7.64 4.45
CA ILE A 57 -7.62 6.76 3.29
C ILE A 57 -8.75 7.36 2.46
N SER A 58 -8.49 7.52 1.17
CA SER A 58 -9.46 7.93 0.16
C SER A 58 -9.62 6.83 -0.88
N ILE A 59 -10.87 6.47 -1.15
CA ILE A 59 -11.22 5.51 -2.20
C ILE A 59 -11.14 6.22 -3.55
N VAL A 60 -10.41 5.64 -4.50
CA VAL A 60 -10.35 6.10 -5.89
C VAL A 60 -11.30 5.26 -6.75
N VAL A 61 -11.23 3.93 -6.60
CA VAL A 61 -12.09 2.96 -7.29
C VAL A 61 -12.51 1.88 -6.31
N ASP A 62 -13.78 1.47 -6.37
CA ASP A 62 -14.35 0.38 -5.58
C ASP A 62 -15.29 -0.46 -6.45
N ASP A 63 -14.70 -1.30 -7.28
CA ASP A 63 -15.41 -2.29 -8.10
C ASP A 63 -15.33 -3.68 -7.44
N ASP A 64 -16.16 -4.61 -7.91
CA ASP A 64 -16.22 -5.97 -7.34
C ASP A 64 -14.89 -6.74 -7.45
N ASN A 65 -14.12 -6.46 -8.51
CA ASN A 65 -12.90 -7.17 -8.87
C ASN A 65 -11.65 -6.29 -8.85
N TYR A 66 -11.80 -5.02 -8.50
CA TYR A 66 -10.72 -4.05 -8.47
C TYR A 66 -11.00 -2.95 -7.46
N ILE A 67 -10.04 -2.73 -6.56
CA ILE A 67 -10.07 -1.60 -5.65
C ILE A 67 -8.80 -0.78 -5.81
N GLU A 68 -8.95 0.53 -5.70
CA GLU A 68 -7.84 1.47 -5.70
C GLU A 68 -8.04 2.53 -4.63
N CYS A 69 -7.01 2.75 -3.82
CA CYS A 69 -7.05 3.66 -2.69
C CYS A 69 -5.79 4.53 -2.68
N LYS A 70 -5.96 5.76 -2.22
CA LYS A 70 -4.86 6.66 -1.85
C LYS A 70 -4.86 6.79 -0.34
N ALA A 71 -3.69 6.82 0.27
CA ALA A 71 -3.58 6.94 1.70
C ALA A 71 -2.38 7.79 2.12
N ASP A 72 -2.51 8.46 3.26
CA ASP A 72 -1.39 9.12 3.93
C ASP A 72 -0.78 8.15 4.94
N GLY A 73 0.51 7.88 4.77
CA GLY A 73 1.27 6.91 5.52
C GLY A 73 2.34 7.56 6.39
N LEU A 74 2.53 7.02 7.59
CA LEU A 74 3.64 7.36 8.48
C LEU A 74 4.65 6.22 8.45
N MET A 75 5.90 6.59 8.20
CA MET A 75 7.04 5.67 8.18
C MET A 75 7.66 5.55 9.58
N LYS A 76 8.43 4.48 9.81
CA LYS A 76 9.11 4.22 11.10
C LYS A 76 10.05 5.35 11.55
N ASP A 77 10.62 6.09 10.61
CA ASP A 77 11.49 7.25 10.87
C ASP A 77 10.71 8.55 11.15
N GLY A 78 9.37 8.50 11.16
CA GLY A 78 8.50 9.65 11.38
C GLY A 78 8.21 10.47 10.13
N SER A 79 8.75 10.10 8.95
CA SER A 79 8.42 10.77 7.69
C SER A 79 7.03 10.41 7.19
N HIS A 80 6.38 11.36 6.53
CA HIS A 80 5.10 11.14 5.84
C HIS A 80 5.34 10.73 4.39
N GLN A 81 4.63 9.70 3.94
CA GLN A 81 4.64 9.19 2.57
C GLN A 81 3.20 8.98 2.10
N PHE A 82 2.92 9.32 0.85
CA PHE A 82 1.66 9.04 0.17
C PHE A 82 1.72 7.63 -0.41
N ALA A 83 0.73 6.81 -0.09
CA ALA A 83 0.59 5.46 -0.60
C ALA A 83 -0.51 5.41 -1.67
N ARG A 84 -0.16 4.97 -2.88
CA ARG A 84 -1.13 4.47 -3.86
C ARG A 84 -1.22 2.98 -3.67
N MET A 85 -2.39 2.43 -3.40
CA MET A 85 -2.57 0.99 -3.24
C MET A 85 -3.71 0.52 -4.12
N SER A 86 -3.53 -0.64 -4.73
CA SER A 86 -4.55 -1.28 -5.55
C SER A 86 -4.56 -2.77 -5.32
N ALA A 87 -5.74 -3.36 -5.41
CA ALA A 87 -5.87 -4.81 -5.43
C ALA A 87 -6.83 -5.24 -6.53
N ARG A 88 -6.57 -6.43 -7.09
CA ARG A 88 -7.37 -7.00 -8.16
C ARG A 88 -7.58 -8.49 -7.91
N SER A 89 -8.82 -8.94 -8.11
CA SER A 89 -9.17 -10.35 -8.26
C SER A 89 -9.87 -10.52 -9.60
N THR A 90 -9.46 -11.50 -10.40
CA THR A 90 -10.16 -11.83 -11.66
C THR A 90 -11.05 -13.06 -11.48
N GLU A 91 -10.53 -14.15 -10.90
CA GLU A 91 -11.27 -15.40 -10.62
C GLU A 91 -10.51 -16.23 -9.55
N GLY A 92 -10.01 -15.58 -8.48
CA GLY A 92 -9.14 -16.27 -7.51
C GLY A 92 -8.51 -15.34 -6.46
N PRO A 93 -7.31 -15.68 -5.94
CA PRO A 93 -6.68 -14.93 -4.85
C PRO A 93 -6.47 -13.46 -5.22
N TRP A 94 -6.76 -12.54 -4.29
CA TRP A 94 -6.52 -11.12 -4.51
C TRP A 94 -5.03 -10.84 -4.62
N SER A 95 -4.63 -10.21 -5.73
CA SER A 95 -3.29 -9.65 -5.89
C SER A 95 -3.33 -8.19 -5.49
N PHE A 96 -2.31 -7.71 -4.79
CA PHE A 96 -2.23 -6.30 -4.42
C PHE A 96 -0.85 -5.70 -4.71
N GLN A 97 -0.86 -4.40 -4.93
CA GLN A 97 0.33 -3.58 -5.13
C GLN A 97 0.15 -2.25 -4.40
N ALA A 98 1.22 -1.73 -3.84
CA ALA A 98 1.29 -0.40 -3.28
C ALA A 98 2.57 0.31 -3.71
N THR A 99 2.48 1.60 -3.96
CA THR A 99 3.59 2.51 -4.25
C THR A 99 3.60 3.61 -3.21
N LEU A 100 4.73 3.79 -2.53
CA LEU A 100 4.95 4.89 -1.61
C LEU A 100 5.71 6.01 -2.32
N SER A 101 5.28 7.25 -2.12
CA SER A 101 5.86 8.45 -2.70
C SER A 101 5.92 9.57 -1.67
N SER A 102 6.97 10.39 -1.71
CA SER A 102 7.10 11.57 -0.85
C SER A 102 6.36 12.78 -1.43
N THR A 103 5.83 12.66 -2.64
CA THR A 103 5.01 13.68 -3.29
C THR A 103 3.53 13.27 -3.29
N PRO A 104 2.60 14.23 -3.11
CA PRO A 104 1.18 13.95 -3.18
C PRO A 104 0.80 13.31 -4.51
N LEU A 105 -0.09 12.32 -4.45
CA LEU A 105 -0.59 11.60 -5.60
C LEU A 105 -1.92 12.23 -6.04
N TYR A 106 -1.86 13.29 -6.85
CA TYR A 106 -3.05 13.91 -7.45
C TYR A 106 -3.57 13.05 -8.62
#